data_AF-A0AAX3RLI1-F1
#
_entry.id   AF-A0AAX3RLI1-F1
#
_cell.length_a   1.000
_cell.length_b   1.000
_cell.length_c   1.000
_cell.angle_alpha   90.00
_cell.angle_beta   90.00
_cell.angle_gamma   90.00
#
_symmetry.space_group_name_H-M   'P 1'
#
loop_
_entity.id
_entity.type
_entity.pdbx_description
1 polymer ?
#
loop_
_entity_poly.entity_id
_entity_poly.type
_entity_poly.pdbx_seq_one_letter_code
_entity_poly.pdbx_strand_id
1 'polypeptide(L)'
;MVSIERRSEKSFRLIVENGYDENGKRDRKKKSTRIEDPKILKSKRKLQEYLEDQLDRFRIEVEAGEYIAPEKSTVESFAVQRNGSKRNSLIKMESLAD
;
A
#
# COMPACT_ATOMS: atom_id res chain seq x y z
N MET A 1 -3.18 7.40 15.94
CA MET A 1 -2.40 8.67 16.02
C MET A 1 -1.88 9.01 14.64
N VAL A 2 -1.76 10.29 14.28
CA VAL A 2 -1.19 10.73 12.99
C VAL A 2 0.01 11.67 13.20
N SER A 3 1.02 11.58 12.34
CA SER A 3 2.23 12.40 12.43
C SER A 3 2.87 12.63 11.06
N ILE A 4 3.54 13.78 10.91
CA ILE A 4 4.29 14.18 9.70
C ILE A 4 5.75 14.44 10.09
N GLU A 5 6.67 13.70 9.48
CA GLU A 5 8.12 13.86 9.66
C GLU A 5 8.73 14.48 8.39
N ARG A 6 9.37 15.64 8.50
CA ARG A 6 10.12 16.23 7.39
C ARG A 6 11.46 15.50 7.23
N ARG A 7 11.71 14.95 6.04
CA ARG A 7 12.93 14.20 5.69
C ARG A 7 13.94 15.06 4.95
N SER A 8 13.46 15.90 4.03
CA SER A 8 14.25 16.89 3.31
C SER A 8 13.41 18.13 3.01
N GLU A 9 13.93 19.09 2.26
CA GLU A 9 13.18 20.29 1.86
C GLU A 9 11.90 19.94 1.07
N LYS A 10 11.92 18.83 0.32
CA LYS A 10 10.82 18.41 -0.57
C LYS A 10 10.19 17.08 -0.19
N SER A 11 10.73 16.39 0.80
CA SER A 11 10.33 15.03 1.14
C SER A 11 9.79 14.96 2.58
N PHE A 12 8.60 14.37 2.70
CA PHE A 12 7.87 14.25 3.96
C PHE A 12 7.41 12.81 4.14
N ARG A 13 7.39 12.33 5.39
CA ARG A 13 6.88 11.02 5.76
C ARG A 13 5.61 11.20 6.58
N LEU A 14 4.53 10.65 6.08
CA LEU A 14 3.23 10.56 6.73
C LEU A 14 3.17 9.26 7.52
N ILE A 15 2.71 9.32 8.76
CA ILE A 15 2.65 8.19 9.68
C ILE A 15 1.24 8.12 10.26
N VAL A 16 0.60 6.96 10.12
CA VAL A 16 -0.71 6.65 10.70
C VAL A 16 -0.57 5.41 11.56
N GLU A 17 -1.00 5.51 12.82
CA GLU A 17 -1.04 4.41 13.78
C GLU A 17 -2.49 3.97 13.99
N ASN A 18 -2.79 2.71 13.66
CA ASN A 18 -4.12 2.10 13.68
C ASN A 18 -4.31 1.13 14.85
N GLY A 19 -3.61 1.36 15.97
CA GLY A 19 -3.67 0.50 17.15
C GLY A 19 -2.61 -0.60 17.14
N TYR A 20 -3.01 -1.83 17.46
CA TYR A 20 -2.12 -2.98 17.59
C TYR A 20 -2.52 -4.09 16.61
N ASP A 21 -1.52 -4.78 16.06
CA ASP A 21 -1.71 -5.97 15.26
C ASP A 21 -2.05 -7.20 16.14
N GLU A 22 -2.37 -8.31 15.48
CA GLU A 22 -2.66 -9.61 16.11
C GLU A 22 -1.52 -10.14 17.00
N ASN A 23 -0.30 -9.62 16.83
CA ASN A 23 0.88 -9.99 17.60
C ASN A 23 1.15 -8.99 18.76
N GLY A 24 0.25 -8.03 19.00
CA GLY A 24 0.40 -7.00 20.02
C GLY A 24 1.45 -5.93 19.68
N LYS A 25 1.92 -5.86 18.44
CA LYS A 25 2.82 -4.78 17.97
C LYS A 25 2.00 -3.62 17.43
N ARG A 26 2.51 -2.40 17.57
CA ARG A 26 1.83 -1.20 17.05
C ARG A 26 1.70 -1.26 15.53
N ASP A 27 0.49 -1.25 15.01
CA ASP A 27 0.24 -1.16 13.57
C ASP A 27 0.45 0.27 13.09
N ARG A 28 1.65 0.51 12.54
CA ARG A 28 2.08 1.83 12.04
C ARG A 28 2.32 1.74 10.55
N LYS A 29 1.48 2.43 9.78
CA LYS A 29 1.67 2.60 8.34
C LYS A 29 2.44 3.89 8.07
N LYS A 30 3.38 3.82 7.13
CA LYS A 30 4.24 4.94 6.73
C LYS A 30 4.12 5.14 5.22
N LYS A 31 3.95 6.38 4.78
CA LYS A 31 3.91 6.77 3.36
C LYS A 31 4.83 7.97 3.16
N SER A 32 5.69 7.91 2.14
CA SER A 32 6.55 9.05 1.78
C SER A 32 5.91 9.85 0.65
N THR A 33 5.83 11.17 0.81
CA THR A 33 5.37 12.10 -0.22
C THR A 33 6.48 13.08 -0.60
N ARG A 34 6.59 13.38 -1.89
CA ARG A 34 7.54 14.34 -2.45
C ARG A 34 6.77 15.47 -3.11
N ILE A 35 7.10 16.70 -2.76
CA ILE A 35 6.47 17.91 -3.29
C ILE A 35 7.42 18.55 -4.30
N GLU A 36 6.99 18.62 -5.55
CA GLU A 36 7.79 19.21 -6.64
C GLU A 36 7.40 20.66 -6.92
N ASP A 37 6.16 21.07 -6.60
CA ASP A 37 5.69 22.42 -6.84
C ASP A 37 6.34 23.43 -5.87
N PRO A 38 7.18 24.37 -6.38
CA PRO A 38 7.82 25.38 -5.54
C PRO A 38 6.82 26.36 -4.92
N LYS A 39 5.61 26.52 -5.47
CA LYS A 39 4.58 27.42 -4.90
C LYS A 39 4.05 26.90 -3.56
N ILE A 40 4.00 25.59 -3.40
CA ILE A 40 3.59 24.93 -2.15
C ILE A 40 4.73 25.06 -1.14
N LEU A 41 5.96 24.77 -1.55
CA LEU A 41 7.15 24.80 -0.68
C LEU A 41 7.46 26.19 -0.11
N LYS A 42 7.22 27.26 -0.87
CA LYS A 42 7.50 28.64 -0.44
C LYS A 42 6.49 29.17 0.59
N SER A 43 5.32 28.57 0.70
CA SER A 43 4.25 29.06 1.59
C SER A 43 4.02 28.06 2.72
N LYS A 44 4.35 28.45 3.95
CA LYS A 44 4.14 27.61 5.14
C LYS A 44 2.68 27.13 5.27
N ARG A 45 1.71 28.02 5.02
CA ARG A 45 0.28 27.70 5.07
C ARG A 45 -0.09 26.64 4.04
N LYS A 46 0.26 26.88 2.77
CA LYS A 46 -0.07 25.93 1.68
C LYS A 46 0.62 24.58 1.86
N LEU A 47 1.86 24.60 2.36
CA LEU A 47 2.59 23.38 2.67
C LEU A 47 1.87 22.57 3.75
N GLN A 48 1.43 23.24 4.82
CA GLN A 48 0.70 22.58 5.91
C GLN A 48 -0.63 22.01 5.41
N GLU A 49 -1.45 22.82 4.74
CA GLU A 49 -2.75 22.39 4.18
C GLU A 49 -2.59 21.19 3.23
N TYR A 50 -1.57 21.23 2.37
CA TYR A 50 -1.27 20.11 1.47
C TYR A 50 -0.89 18.84 2.23
N LEU A 51 -0.03 18.95 3.24
CA LEU A 51 0.41 17.80 4.01
C LEU A 51 -0.71 17.20 4.88
N GLU A 52 -1.58 18.05 5.43
CA GLU A 52 -2.76 17.64 6.19
C GLU A 52 -3.76 16.89 5.29
N ASP A 53 -4.08 17.43 4.11
CA ASP A 53 -4.96 16.76 3.14
C ASP A 53 -4.38 15.41 2.66
N GLN A 54 -3.07 15.34 2.41
CA GLN A 54 -2.41 14.08 2.09
C GLN A 54 -2.45 13.07 3.25
N LEU A 55 -2.30 13.55 4.49
CA LEU A 55 -2.35 12.73 5.69
C LEU A 55 -3.75 12.19 5.95
N ASP A 56 -4.78 13.00 5.75
CA ASP A 56 -6.18 12.60 5.91
C ASP A 56 -6.58 11.56 4.88
N ARG A 57 -6.20 11.75 3.61
CA ARG A 57 -6.39 10.72 2.57
C ARG A 57 -5.68 9.42 2.93
N PHE A 58 -4.43 9.51 3.35
CA PHE A 58 -3.68 8.33 3.78
C PHE A 58 -4.31 7.65 5.00
N ARG A 59 -4.85 8.42 5.95
CA ARG A 59 -5.57 7.88 7.09
C ARG A 59 -6.82 7.11 6.65
N ILE A 60 -7.63 7.69 5.76
CA ILE A 60 -8.82 7.02 5.21
C ILE A 60 -8.43 5.72 4.50
N GLU A 61 -7.39 5.73 3.65
CA GLU A 61 -6.88 4.51 2.99
C GLU A 61 -6.50 3.42 4.02
N VAL A 62 -5.87 3.79 5.13
CA VAL A 62 -5.45 2.85 6.18
C VAL A 62 -6.64 2.33 6.98
N GLU A 63 -7.58 3.21 7.35
CA GLU A 63 -8.79 2.85 8.11
C GLU A 63 -9.75 1.97 7.29
N ALA A 64 -9.86 2.21 5.99
CA ALA A 64 -10.62 1.38 5.06
C ALA A 64 -9.96 0.02 4.78
N GLY A 65 -8.70 -0.19 5.20
CA GLY A 65 -7.91 -1.37 4.87
C GLY A 65 -7.44 -1.42 3.41
N GLU A 66 -7.65 -0.34 2.65
CA GLU A 66 -7.30 -0.22 1.23
C GLU A 66 -5.84 0.17 1.00
N TYR A 67 -5.13 0.60 2.05
CA TYR A 67 -3.70 0.90 1.94
C TYR A 67 -2.89 -0.39 1.72
N ILE A 68 -2.62 -0.68 0.45
CA ILE A 68 -1.67 -1.71 0.04
C ILE A 68 -0.27 -1.08 0.07
N ALA A 69 0.54 -1.50 1.03
CA ALA A 69 1.94 -1.05 1.10
C ALA A 69 2.66 -1.39 -0.23
N PRO A 70 3.46 -0.47 -0.80
CA PRO A 70 4.14 -0.69 -2.08
C PRO A 70 5.01 -1.96 -2.12
N GLU A 71 5.58 -2.32 -0.97
CA GLU A 71 6.38 -3.55 -0.79
C GLU A 71 5.56 -4.84 -0.92
N LYS A 72 4.22 -4.75 -0.78
CA LYS A 72 3.27 -5.85 -1.00
C LYS A 72 2.68 -5.87 -2.42
N SER A 73 2.99 -4.87 -3.24
CA SER A 73 2.53 -4.75 -4.64
C SER A 73 3.66 -5.01 -5.63
N THR A 74 4.54 -5.98 -5.37
CA THR A 74 5.57 -6.38 -6.34
C THR A 74 4.92 -7.07 -7.54
N VAL A 75 5.41 -6.75 -8.74
CA VAL A 75 4.90 -7.26 -10.03
C VAL A 75 4.95 -8.80 -10.11
N GLU A 76 5.81 -9.43 -9.30
CA GLU A 76 5.88 -10.89 -9.14
C GLU A 76 4.55 -11.51 -8.69
N SER A 77 3.74 -10.81 -7.87
CA SER A 77 2.43 -11.28 -7.42
C SER A 77 1.41 -11.37 -8.55
N PHE A 78 1.56 -10.54 -9.59
CA PHE A 78 0.66 -10.52 -10.75
C PHE A 78 0.95 -11.66 -11.76
N ALA A 79 2.15 -12.25 -11.73
CA ALA A 79 2.56 -13.24 -12.73
C ALA A 79 1.95 -14.64 -12.52
N VAL A 80 1.41 -14.95 -11.34
CA VAL A 80 0.93 -16.31 -11.01
C VAL A 80 -0.50 -16.59 -11.46
N GLN A 81 -1.34 -15.57 -11.70
CA GLN A 81 -2.78 -15.80 -11.97
C GLN A 81 -3.14 -16.06 -13.45
N ARG A 82 -2.18 -16.04 -14.38
CA ARG A 82 -2.47 -16.23 -15.83
C ARG A 82 -2.20 -17.64 -16.37
N ASN A 83 -1.54 -18.54 -15.64
CA ASN A 83 -1.20 -19.87 -16.15
C ASN A 83 -1.83 -20.99 -15.31
N GLY A 84 -3.11 -21.25 -15.55
CA GLY A 84 -3.82 -22.34 -14.88
C GLY A 84 -5.07 -22.82 -15.62
N SER A 85 -5.12 -22.73 -16.96
CA SER A 85 -6.11 -23.47 -17.74
C SER A 85 -5.39 -24.51 -18.62
N LYS A 86 -5.12 -25.68 -18.04
CA LYS A 86 -5.00 -26.92 -18.82
C LYS A 86 -6.26 -27.75 -18.56
N ARG A 87 -7.29 -27.47 -19.36
CA ARG A 87 -8.39 -28.40 -19.59
C ARG A 87 -7.88 -29.61 -20.39
N ASN A 88 -8.31 -30.80 -19.98
CA ASN A 88 -8.42 -32.07 -20.72
C ASN A 88 -7.21 -32.66 -21.46
N SER A 89 -6.60 -33.67 -20.84
CA SER A 89 -6.27 -35.01 -21.39
C SER A 89 -5.65 -35.79 -20.22
N LEU A 90 -6.13 -36.94 -19.73
CA LEU A 90 -6.50 -38.18 -20.39
C LEU A 90 -7.67 -38.85 -19.64
N ILE A 91 -8.71 -39.20 -20.41
CA ILE A 91 -9.56 -40.36 -20.13
C ILE A 91 -8.85 -41.56 -20.80
N LYS A 92 -8.33 -42.48 -19.99
CA LYS A 92 -7.95 -43.90 -20.22
C LYS A 92 -7.09 -44.28 -19.01
N MET A 93 -7.50 -45.11 -18.08
CA MET A 93 -7.83 -46.52 -18.25
C MET A 93 -8.72 -46.99 -17.09
N GLU A 94 -10.03 -47.09 -17.33
CA GLU A 94 -10.89 -48.05 -16.62
C GLU A 94 -11.68 -48.80 -17.71
N SER A 95 -11.17 -49.98 -18.05
CA SER A 95 -11.73 -51.11 -18.82
C SER A 95 -10.50 -51.81 -19.45
N LEU A 96 -10.16 -53.08 -19.27
CA LEU A 96 -10.87 -54.31 -18.93
C LEU A 96 -9.88 -55.14 -18.06
N ALA A 97 -10.30 -55.74 -16.95
CA ALA A 97 -10.81 -57.11 -16.90
C ALA A 97 -9.94 -58.13 -17.68
N ASP A 98 -9.02 -58.77 -16.95
CA ASP A 98 -8.83 -60.23 -16.94
C ASP A 98 -8.42 -60.65 -15.52
#